data_AF-A0A8J6C5C1-F1
#
_entry.id   AF-A0A8J6C5C1-F1
#
_cell.length_a   1.000
_cell.length_b   1.000
_cell.length_c   1.000
_cell.angle_alpha   90.00
_cell.angle_beta   90.00
_cell.angle_gamma   90.00
#
_symmetry.space_group_name_H-M   'P 1'
#
loop_
_entity.id
_entity.type
_entity.pdbx_description
1 polymer ?
#
loop_
_entity_poly.entity_id
_entity_poly.type
_entity_poly.pdbx_seq_one_letter_code
_entity_poly.pdbx_strand_id
1 'polypeptide(L)' 'MEAELTALVFCPQNVSIGIVGKDLEFTIYDDEEVEPFLEGLEERPQRKVAAPAEDPVEKPDEPMEH' A
#
# COMPACT_ATOMS: atom_id res chain seq x y z
N MET A 1 6.13 -1.88 20.33
CA MET A 1 4.99 -2.36 19.52
C MET A 1 5.49 -2.31 18.09
N GLU A 2 6.19 -3.38 17.70
CA GLU A 2 6.91 -3.44 16.43
C GLU A 2 5.89 -3.52 15.30
N ALA A 3 5.95 -2.57 14.37
CA ALA A 3 5.16 -2.62 13.15
C ALA A 3 5.73 -3.75 12.29
N GLU A 4 5.22 -4.98 12.48
CA GLU A 4 5.27 -6.02 11.47
C GLU A 4 4.44 -5.54 10.27
N LEU A 5 5.07 -4.74 9.43
CA LEU A 5 4.57 -4.38 8.11
C LEU A 5 4.79 -5.56 7.14
N THR A 6 4.73 -6.81 7.61
CA THR A 6 5.34 -7.98 6.95
C THR A 6 4.55 -8.46 5.73
N ALA A 7 3.27 -8.15 5.63
CA ALA A 7 2.54 -8.31 4.40
C ALA A 7 1.60 -7.12 4.30
N LEU A 8 1.91 -6.18 3.41
CA LEU A 8 0.87 -5.31 2.89
C LEU A 8 -0.06 -6.24 2.08
N VAL A 9 -0.94 -6.95 2.78
CA VAL A 9 -2.04 -7.69 2.17
C VAL A 9 -2.74 -6.66 1.32
N PHE A 10 -2.61 -6.81 0.01
CA PHE A 10 -3.24 -5.90 -0.94
C PHE A 10 -4.72 -5.90 -0.60
N CYS A 11 -5.20 -4.80 -0.02
CA CYS A 11 -6.61 -4.64 0.23
C CYS A 11 -7.26 -4.31 -1.13
N PRO A 12 -8.31 -5.02 -1.55
CA PRO A 12 -8.97 -4.75 -2.83
C PRO A 12 -9.40 -3.28 -2.97
N GLN A 13 -9.74 -2.63 -1.86
CA GLN A 13 -10.13 -1.22 -1.79
C GLN A 13 -8.97 -0.23 -2.04
N ASN A 14 -7.72 -0.69 -2.08
CA ASN A 14 -6.53 0.14 -2.27
C ASN A 14 -5.80 -0.15 -3.58
N VAL A 15 -6.36 -1.01 -4.43
CA VAL A 15 -5.73 -1.48 -5.67
C VAL A 15 -6.70 -1.31 -6.83
N SER A 16 -6.18 -0.80 -7.94
CA SER A 16 -6.86 -0.72 -9.22
C SER A 16 -5.94 -1.31 -10.29
N ILE A 17 -6.48 -2.13 -11.18
CA ILE A 17 -5.70 -2.84 -12.21
C ILE A 17 -6.18 -2.42 -13.59
N GLY A 18 -5.31 -1.76 -14.35
CA GLY A 18 -5.56 -1.43 -15.76
C GLY A 18 -4.91 -2.45 -16.71
N ILE A 19 -5.69 -3.03 -17.63
CA ILE A 19 -5.20 -3.97 -18.65
C ILE A 19 -5.55 -3.44 -20.05
N VAL A 20 -4.58 -3.48 -20.97
CA VAL A 20 -4.76 -3.16 -22.39
C VAL A 20 -3.98 -4.15 -23.25
N GLY A 21 -4.53 -4.52 -24.40
CA GLY A 21 -3.92 -5.50 -25.30
C GLY A 21 -4.33 -5.34 -26.75
N LYS A 22 -3.76 -6.16 -27.63
CA LYS A 22 -4.04 -6.11 -29.08
C LYS A 22 -5.53 -6.25 -29.40
N ASP A 23 -6.22 -7.12 -28.67
CA ASP A 23 -7.65 -7.42 -28.84
C ASP A 23 -8.44 -7.13 -27.55
N LEU A 24 -7.85 -6.34 -26.64
CA LEU A 24 -8.46 -5.96 -25.37
C LEU A 24 -8.41 -4.44 -25.24
N GLU A 25 -9.60 -3.83 -25.22
CA GLU A 25 -9.75 -2.41 -24.92
C GLU A 25 -9.26 -2.12 -23.49
N PHE A 26 -8.74 -0.91 -23.28
CA PHE A 26 -8.27 -0.50 -21.96
C PHE A 26 -9.39 -0.63 -20.94
N THR A 27 -9.19 -1.56 -19.99
CA THR A 27 -10.17 -1.93 -18.96
C THR A 27 -9.53 -1.72 -17.60
N ILE A 28 -10.29 -1.14 -16.67
CA ILE A 28 -9.89 -0.92 -15.28
C ILE A 28 -10.76 -1.82 -14.40
N TYR A 29 -10.12 -2.55 -13.50
CA TYR A 29 -10.75 -3.38 -12.47
C TYR A 29 -10.49 -2.75 -11.10
N ASP A 30 -11.54 -2.57 -10.30
CA ASP A 30 -11.52 -1.97 -8.97
C ASP A 30 -12.21 -2.89 -7.93
N ASP A 31 -11.98 -2.64 -6.64
CA ASP A 31 -12.66 -3.31 -5.51
C ASP A 31 -12.69 -4.86 -5.63
N GLU A 32 -13.88 -5.45 -5.73
CA GLU A 32 -14.06 -6.91 -5.80
C GLU A 32 -13.55 -7.52 -7.12
N GLU A 33 -13.40 -6.72 -8.18
CA GLU A 33 -12.91 -7.19 -9.47
C GLU A 33 -11.40 -7.44 -9.48
N VAL A 34 -10.66 -6.90 -8.50
CA VAL A 34 -9.23 -7.14 -8.37
C VAL A 34 -8.91 -8.41 -7.58
N GLU A 35 -9.85 -8.96 -6.81
CA GLU A 35 -9.63 -10.12 -5.94
C GLU A 35 -9.00 -11.33 -6.66
N PRO A 36 -9.45 -11.74 -7.87
CA PRO A 36 -8.86 -12.88 -8.59
C PRO A 36 -7.39 -12.69 -8.96
N PHE A 37 -6.91 -11.44 -9.03
CA PHE A 37 -5.52 -11.11 -9.34
C PHE A 37 -4.64 -11.03 -8.09
N LEU A 38 -5.25 -10.81 -6.93
CA LEU A 38 -4.57 -10.81 -5.64
C LEU A 38 -4.41 -12.25 -5.10
N GLU A 39 -5.35 -13.14 -5.44
CA GLU A 39 -5.27 -14.56 -5.12
C GLU A 39 -4.08 -15.21 -5.84
N GLY A 40 -3.07 -15.62 -5.08
CA GLY A 40 -1.86 -16.26 -5.63
C GLY A 40 -0.72 -15.31 -5.99
N LEU A 41 -0.82 -14.02 -5.64
CA LEU A 41 0.33 -13.12 -5.72
C LEU A 41 1.40 -13.60 -4.72
N GLU A 42 2.51 -14.13 -5.25
CA GLU A 42 3.62 -14.58 -4.43
C GLU A 42 4.12 -13.42 -3.54
N GLU A 43 4.36 -13.71 -2.26
CA GLU A 43 5.07 -12.81 -1.36
C GLU A 43 6.42 -12.49 -1.98
N ARG A 44 6.52 -11.35 -2.67
CA ARG A 44 7.82 -10.80 -2.99
C ARG A 44 8.48 -10.46 -1.67
N PRO A 45 9.73 -10.90 -1.42
CA PRO A 45 10.47 -10.42 -0.28
C PRO A 45 10.45 -8.90 -0.35
N GLN A 46 9.86 -8.25 0.65
CA GLN A 46 9.77 -6.80 0.73
C GLN A 46 11.14 -6.24 0.41
N ARG A 47 11.25 -5.52 -0.72
CA ARG A 47 12.46 -4.77 -1.01
C ARG A 47 12.55 -3.78 0.15
N LYS A 48 13.52 -4.01 1.06
CA LYS A 48 13.68 -3.24 2.30
C LYS A 48 13.34 -1.79 2.01
N VAL A 49 12.18 -1.35 2.47
CA VAL A 49 11.80 0.04 2.39
C VAL A 49 12.86 0.73 3.24
N ALA A 50 13.73 1.52 2.60
CA ALA A 50 14.59 2.41 3.38
C ALA A 50 13.62 3.20 4.24
N ALA A 51 13.73 3.06 5.56
CA ALA A 51 12.84 3.72 6.50
C ALA A 51 12.68 5.17 6.02
N PRO A 52 11.45 5.71 5.91
CA PRO A 52 11.31 7.14 5.71
C PRO A 52 12.15 7.78 6.80
N ALA A 53 13.12 8.62 6.41
CA ALA A 53 13.96 9.28 7.37
C ALA A 53 13.03 9.94 8.37
N GLU A 54 13.07 9.47 9.62
CA GLU A 54 12.41 10.14 10.72
C GLU A 54 13.14 11.48 10.84
N ASP A 55 12.66 12.50 10.13
CA ASP A 55 12.94 13.86 10.54
C ASP A 55 12.43 13.96 11.98
N PRO A 56 13.29 14.29 12.97
CA PRO A 56 12.89 14.31 14.36
C PRO A 56 11.72 15.29 14.50
N VAL A 57 10.53 14.77 14.83
CA VAL A 57 9.49 15.58 15.44
C VAL A 57 10.03 15.98 16.82
N GLU A 58 10.78 17.09 16.87
CA GLU A 58 10.93 17.88 18.08
C GLU A 58 9.54 18.38 18.47
N LYS A 59 8.92 17.70 19.41
CA LYS A 59 8.01 18.33 20.37
C LYS A 59 8.69 18.14 21.72
N PRO A 60 8.94 19.21 22.48
CA PRO A 60 7.81 19.89 23.12
C PRO A 60 8.02 21.39 23.35
N ASP A 61 6.98 22.22 23.18
CA ASP A 61 6.93 23.47 23.94
C ASP A 61 5.50 23.74 24.42
N GLU A 62 5.32 23.40 25.70
CA GLU A 62 4.50 23.97 26.77
C GLU A 62 2.99 24.25 26.60
N PRO A 63 2.20 24.10 27.70
CA PRO A 63 0.74 24.16 27.65
C PRO A 63 0.30 25.62 27.43
N MET A 64 -0.53 25.87 26.43
CA MET A 64 -1.18 27.19 26.29
C MET A 64 -2.13 27.41 27.47
N GLU A 65 -1.73 28.26 28.42
CA GLU A 65 -2.70 28.98 29.26
C GLU A 65 -3.49 29.95 28.39
N HIS A 66 -4.79 30.00 28.67
CA HIS A 66 -5.82 30.64 27.86
C HIS A 66 -5.86 32.16 27.97
#